data_AF-A0AA97HLZ3-F1
#
_entry.id   AF-A0AA97HLZ3-F1
#
_cell.length_a   1.000
_cell.length_b   1.000
_cell.length_c   1.000
_cell.angle_alpha   90.00
_cell.angle_beta   90.00
_cell.angle_gamma   90.00
#
_symmetry.space_group_name_H-M   'P 1'
#
loop_
_entity.id
_entity.type
_entity.pdbx_description
1 polymer ?
#
loop_
_entity_poly.entity_id
_entity_poly.type
_entity_poly.pdbx_seq_one_letter_code
_entity_poly.pdbx_strand_id
1 'polypeptide(L)'
;MLALMQNARLWLGRSATAVGLGMLSTLAAIAPGYAAEDLVVSFGILQRVIPIADLERFAATGELTPQLKIYSRQFQLSPDQLEQIRGVLSTPANISPVAVAQFLYTEQGVLLLEQIGRVVQTPVRQANVQALRGALILAAADPTDNFTLINVLRLYPTQAMHIDLAEGLGIAQEINQAILQSNVAFTQVQAIAQQEAAANPVDVGAVLDLIASERQYGVDPIQVVVPGLSTPVQLYLPEVLPGQRAKPPQGFPLVVISHGLGGTGSSYTYLAEYLAQGGIAVAAIEHPGSNDQQLYALLAGQSGAIVQDEEFLRRPRDVSLTLNTLTSLNTSPSPIQNQLDLNRVGVIGQSFGGYTALALAGATFDPDGLAQVCPPGTLSFNPSLLLQCQMVRLTDPGNSLGDPRVKAIFVMNPIGSALFGELGYGQIGVPTLVVAGTADTVAPAYPEQIQPFGWLAAPQQYLLLISRATHFSTIGDIAIGNQPLPIPPELIGLRPDLVWGYMQVLGLAYFKLTLENDQRFEPALAAAFAAALGNDTYPLSLITTLNPAPPAESPPPETLPETPAAGLETRPTEVLSAPVFP
;
A
#
# COMPACT_ATOMS: atom_id res chain seq x y z
N MET A 1 11.23 5.09 7.33
CA MET A 1 11.24 3.62 7.48
C MET A 1 11.79 2.91 6.24
N LEU A 2 11.11 2.98 5.09
CA LEU A 2 11.53 2.27 3.86
C LEU A 2 12.97 2.56 3.38
N ALA A 3 13.44 3.81 3.46
CA ALA A 3 14.80 4.19 3.06
C ALA A 3 15.93 3.63 3.96
N LEU A 4 15.61 3.07 5.14
CA LEU A 4 16.60 2.65 6.15
C LEU A 4 17.13 1.22 5.93
N MET A 5 16.64 0.48 4.91
CA MET A 5 16.88 -0.96 4.79
C MET A 5 17.91 -1.41 3.73
N GLN A 6 18.46 -0.53 2.87
CA GLN A 6 19.25 -0.99 1.71
C GLN A 6 20.60 -0.30 1.43
N ASN A 7 20.91 0.86 2.00
CA ASN A 7 22.09 1.65 1.59
C ASN A 7 23.42 1.20 2.24
N ALA A 8 23.92 0.03 1.82
CA ALA A 8 25.23 -0.49 2.22
C ALA A 8 26.05 -1.01 1.02
N ARG A 9 26.59 -0.10 0.18
CA ARG A 9 27.82 -0.26 -0.66
C ARG A 9 28.09 0.93 -1.61
N LEU A 10 29.24 1.61 -1.44
CA LEU A 10 30.17 2.19 -2.45
C LEU A 10 30.77 3.59 -2.15
N TRP A 11 31.89 3.57 -1.41
CA TRP A 11 33.16 4.31 -1.62
C TRP A 11 33.25 5.74 -2.24
N LEU A 12 33.49 6.71 -1.35
CA LEU A 12 34.72 7.56 -1.21
C LEU A 12 35.34 8.35 -2.39
N GLY A 13 35.51 9.69 -2.20
CA GLY A 13 36.13 10.58 -3.20
C GLY A 13 36.66 11.99 -2.81
N ARG A 14 37.11 12.26 -1.56
CA ARG A 14 38.01 13.38 -1.13
C ARG A 14 37.58 14.88 -1.22
N SER A 15 37.56 15.54 -0.05
CA SER A 15 38.44 16.66 0.43
C SER A 15 38.59 17.98 -0.38
N ALA A 16 38.71 19.20 0.20
CA ALA A 16 38.56 19.73 1.58
C ALA A 16 38.70 21.29 1.61
N THR A 17 38.20 21.96 2.67
CA THR A 17 38.64 23.30 3.22
C THR A 17 38.51 24.58 2.34
N ALA A 18 38.29 25.82 2.83
CA ALA A 18 38.29 26.37 4.19
C ALA A 18 37.37 27.62 4.38
N VAL A 19 36.82 27.77 5.60
CA VAL A 19 36.77 28.97 6.49
C VAL A 19 36.62 30.39 5.90
N GLY A 20 35.62 31.13 6.40
CA GLY A 20 35.54 32.60 6.37
C GLY A 20 34.53 33.17 7.39
N LEU A 21 34.98 33.51 8.61
CA LEU A 21 34.14 34.06 9.69
C LEU A 21 33.72 35.52 9.44
N GLY A 22 32.45 35.84 9.73
CA GLY A 22 31.93 37.20 9.90
C GLY A 22 31.04 37.26 11.15
N MET A 23 31.38 38.14 12.10
CA MET A 23 30.91 38.04 13.50
C MET A 23 29.57 38.74 13.83
N LEU A 24 28.86 38.11 14.77
CA LEU A 24 27.97 38.66 15.81
C LEU A 24 26.99 39.80 15.45
N SER A 25 25.71 39.50 15.66
CA SER A 25 24.71 40.50 16.07
C SER A 25 23.94 39.98 17.28
N THR A 26 24.12 40.66 18.42
CA THR A 26 23.27 40.68 19.62
C THR A 26 22.65 39.35 20.09
N LEU A 27 23.23 38.82 21.18
CA LEU A 27 22.59 37.89 22.11
C LEU A 27 21.27 38.48 22.67
N ALA A 28 20.15 38.19 22.02
CA ALA A 28 18.96 37.84 22.78
C ALA A 28 19.28 36.52 23.49
N ALA A 29 19.03 36.44 24.79
CA ALA A 29 19.13 35.17 25.52
C ALA A 29 18.03 34.24 25.03
N ILE A 30 18.34 33.45 23.99
CA ILE A 30 17.58 32.25 23.65
C ILE A 30 17.73 31.36 24.89
N ALA A 31 16.70 31.33 25.74
CA ALA A 31 16.59 30.29 26.75
C ALA A 31 16.71 28.96 26.00
N PRO A 32 17.55 28.00 26.47
CA PRO A 32 17.75 26.75 25.76
C PRO A 32 16.39 26.12 25.55
N GLY A 33 15.96 26.00 24.29
CA GLY A 33 14.76 25.26 23.95
C GLY A 33 14.97 23.85 24.48
N TYR A 34 14.09 23.40 25.38
CA TYR A 34 14.26 22.15 26.12
C TYR A 34 14.18 20.95 25.17
N ALA A 35 15.33 20.61 24.58
CA ALA A 35 15.60 19.36 23.91
C ALA A 35 15.48 18.19 24.89
N ALA A 36 15.28 16.99 24.37
CA ALA A 36 15.42 15.79 25.18
C ALA A 36 16.91 15.53 25.45
N GLU A 37 17.25 15.44 26.73
CA GLU A 37 18.58 15.03 27.19
C GLU A 37 18.61 13.50 27.40
N ASP A 38 17.47 12.94 27.82
CA ASP A 38 17.31 11.54 28.21
C ASP A 38 16.21 10.81 27.40
N LEU A 39 16.48 9.55 27.08
CA LEU A 39 15.51 8.57 26.59
C LEU A 39 15.16 7.59 27.73
N VAL A 40 13.94 7.67 28.25
CA VAL A 40 13.46 6.82 29.35
C VAL A 40 12.69 5.63 28.78
N VAL A 41 13.40 4.51 28.63
CA VAL A 41 12.80 3.24 28.19
C VAL A 41 12.14 2.55 29.38
N SER A 42 10.86 2.20 29.24
CA SER A 42 10.05 1.60 30.29
C SER A 42 9.50 0.23 29.88
N PHE A 43 9.53 -0.73 30.81
CA PHE A 43 8.99 -2.08 30.63
C PHE A 43 8.27 -2.48 31.91
N GLY A 44 6.94 -2.35 31.93
CA GLY A 44 6.12 -2.49 33.13
C GLY A 44 6.53 -1.47 34.21
N ILE A 45 6.96 -1.97 35.37
CA ILE A 45 7.46 -1.15 36.49
C ILE A 45 8.94 -0.75 36.36
N LEU A 46 9.69 -1.36 35.44
CA LEU A 46 11.11 -1.08 35.28
C LEU A 46 11.32 0.10 34.31
N GLN A 47 12.20 1.02 34.69
CA GLN A 47 12.65 2.12 33.82
C GLN A 47 14.16 2.11 33.69
N ARG A 48 14.64 2.52 32.51
CA ARG A 48 16.06 2.72 32.19
C ARG A 48 16.19 4.06 31.48
N VAL A 49 17.07 4.90 32.01
CA VAL A 49 17.42 6.20 31.42
C VAL A 49 18.63 5.96 30.51
N ILE A 50 18.53 6.37 29.26
CA ILE A 50 19.61 6.29 28.26
C ILE A 50 19.88 7.73 27.81
N PRO A 51 21.04 8.32 28.13
CA PRO A 51 21.38 9.66 27.64
C PRO A 51 21.38 9.69 26.11
N ILE A 52 20.77 10.71 25.49
CA ILE A 52 20.73 10.80 24.02
C ILE A 52 22.15 11.01 23.46
N ALA A 53 23.02 11.68 24.21
CA ALA A 53 24.45 11.81 23.88
C ALA A 53 25.21 10.47 23.80
N ASP A 54 24.79 9.43 24.54
CA ASP A 54 25.37 8.09 24.45
C ASP A 54 24.97 7.41 23.12
N LEU A 55 23.71 7.59 22.70
CA LEU A 55 23.20 7.12 21.41
C LEU A 55 23.82 7.88 20.24
N GLU A 56 24.01 9.20 20.36
CA GLU A 56 24.67 10.05 19.36
C GLU A 56 26.14 9.66 19.18
N ARG A 57 26.88 9.45 20.28
CA ARG A 57 28.25 8.91 20.23
C ARG A 57 28.28 7.56 19.52
N PHE A 58 27.37 6.64 19.86
CA PHE A 58 27.30 5.34 19.21
C PHE A 58 26.98 5.44 17.71
N ALA A 59 26.02 6.30 17.33
CA ALA A 59 25.69 6.58 15.93
C ALA A 59 26.93 7.06 15.16
N ALA A 60 27.65 8.06 15.70
CA ALA A 60 28.82 8.65 15.08
C ALA A 60 30.01 7.67 15.00
N THR A 61 30.45 7.09 16.13
CA THR A 61 31.73 6.37 16.21
C THR A 61 31.61 4.85 16.16
N GLY A 62 30.43 4.28 16.40
CA GLY A 62 30.23 2.85 16.64
C GLY A 62 30.68 2.38 18.03
N GLU A 63 31.21 3.27 18.89
CA GLU A 63 31.66 2.90 20.22
C GLU A 63 30.50 2.91 21.23
N LEU A 64 30.19 1.74 21.81
CA LEU A 64 29.30 1.66 22.96
C LEU A 64 29.97 2.24 24.22
N THR A 65 29.27 3.15 24.90
CA THR A 65 29.63 3.64 26.24
C THR A 65 29.56 2.51 27.28
N PRO A 66 30.11 2.69 28.50
CA PRO A 66 29.99 1.67 29.56
C PRO A 66 28.54 1.27 29.86
N GLN A 67 27.60 2.23 29.77
CA GLN A 67 26.18 2.00 29.99
C GLN A 67 25.52 1.24 28.82
N LEU A 68 25.76 1.66 27.57
CA LEU A 68 25.27 0.92 26.40
C LEU A 68 25.87 -0.50 26.31
N LYS A 69 27.11 -0.71 26.77
CA LYS A 69 27.71 -2.05 26.90
C LYS A 69 26.97 -2.96 27.89
N ILE A 70 26.39 -2.42 28.95
CA ILE A 70 25.56 -3.19 29.89
C ILE A 70 24.26 -3.61 29.19
N TYR A 71 23.58 -2.68 28.51
CA TYR A 71 22.33 -3.00 27.81
C TYR A 71 22.54 -3.96 26.63
N SER A 72 23.57 -3.77 25.81
CA SER A 72 23.93 -4.70 24.73
C SER A 72 24.13 -6.13 25.23
N ARG A 73 24.79 -6.31 26.39
CA ARG A 73 24.95 -7.63 27.02
C ARG A 73 23.64 -8.17 27.60
N GLN A 74 22.86 -7.31 28.27
CA GLN A 74 21.59 -7.69 28.89
C GLN A 74 20.55 -8.15 27.86
N PHE A 75 20.47 -7.46 26.71
CA PHE A 75 19.59 -7.80 25.59
C PHE A 75 20.24 -8.72 24.55
N GLN A 76 21.47 -9.20 24.80
CA GLN A 76 22.20 -10.16 23.97
C GLN A 76 22.36 -9.72 22.49
N LEU A 77 22.52 -8.42 22.26
CA LEU A 77 22.57 -7.83 20.91
C LEU A 77 23.85 -8.27 20.18
N SER A 78 23.68 -8.82 18.98
CA SER A 78 24.80 -9.21 18.11
C SER A 78 25.49 -8.00 17.48
N PRO A 79 26.74 -8.13 17.00
CA PRO A 79 27.42 -7.06 16.25
C PRO A 79 26.61 -6.55 15.05
N ASP A 80 25.94 -7.46 14.33
CA ASP A 80 25.12 -7.10 13.16
C ASP A 80 23.87 -6.32 13.57
N GLN A 81 23.22 -6.69 14.67
CA GLN A 81 22.09 -5.94 15.24
C GLN A 81 22.52 -4.56 15.71
N LEU A 82 23.70 -4.42 16.32
CA LEU A 82 24.24 -3.14 16.74
C LEU A 82 24.50 -2.22 15.53
N GLU A 83 25.10 -2.73 14.45
CA GLU A 83 25.31 -1.93 13.24
C GLU A 83 24.00 -1.59 12.51
N GLN A 84 22.99 -2.46 12.55
CA GLN A 84 21.63 -2.14 12.10
C GLN A 84 20.99 -1.01 12.92
N ILE A 85 21.04 -1.09 14.26
CA ILE A 85 20.55 -0.02 15.14
C ILE A 85 21.27 1.30 14.86
N ARG A 86 22.60 1.26 14.69
CA ARG A 86 23.42 2.41 14.33
C ARG A 86 22.96 3.02 12.99
N GLY A 87 22.77 2.20 11.98
CA GLY A 87 22.24 2.62 10.67
C GLY A 87 20.87 3.27 10.77
N VAL A 88 19.95 2.71 11.56
CA VAL A 88 18.61 3.29 11.80
C VAL A 88 18.69 4.64 12.51
N LEU A 89 19.63 4.82 13.44
CA LEU A 89 19.84 6.09 14.15
C LEU A 89 20.40 7.20 13.26
N SER A 90 21.38 6.90 12.41
CA SER A 90 22.21 7.90 11.72
C SER A 90 21.97 8.07 10.22
N THR A 91 21.23 7.19 9.55
CA THR A 91 21.00 7.31 8.10
C THR A 91 20.11 8.53 7.80
N PRO A 92 20.60 9.53 7.04
CA PRO A 92 19.84 10.73 6.73
C PRO A 92 18.81 10.46 5.63
N ALA A 93 17.63 11.03 5.77
CA ALA A 93 16.66 11.18 4.70
C ALA A 93 16.65 12.64 4.21
N ASN A 94 16.70 12.85 2.89
CA ASN A 94 16.50 14.17 2.31
C ASN A 94 15.00 14.39 2.10
N ILE A 95 14.36 15.15 3.00
CA ILE A 95 12.91 15.42 2.98
C ILE A 95 12.68 16.91 3.18
N SER A 96 11.82 17.51 2.35
CA SER A 96 11.45 18.92 2.49
C SER A 96 10.77 19.18 3.85
N PRO A 97 11.19 20.19 4.63
CA PRO A 97 10.54 20.54 5.89
C PRO A 97 9.08 20.94 5.70
N VAL A 98 8.78 21.60 4.57
CA VAL A 98 7.42 21.98 4.19
C VAL A 98 6.59 20.73 3.88
N ALA A 99 7.14 19.74 3.16
CA ALA A 99 6.43 18.49 2.88
C ALA A 99 6.12 17.71 4.17
N VAL A 100 7.09 17.62 5.10
CA VAL A 100 6.88 17.01 6.42
C VAL A 100 5.81 17.77 7.19
N ALA A 101 5.87 19.10 7.25
CA ALA A 101 4.88 19.91 7.94
C ALA A 101 3.47 19.70 7.36
N GLN A 102 3.28 19.89 6.05
CA GLN A 102 1.98 19.76 5.39
C GLN A 102 1.39 18.36 5.62
N PHE A 103 2.17 17.30 5.39
CA PHE A 103 1.71 15.93 5.66
C PHE A 103 1.30 15.72 7.12
N LEU A 104 2.11 16.16 8.10
CA LEU A 104 1.82 15.96 9.53
C LEU A 104 0.65 16.81 10.06
N TYR A 105 0.14 17.77 9.29
CA TYR A 105 -1.12 18.49 9.55
C TYR A 105 -2.34 17.89 8.85
N THR A 106 -2.16 16.99 7.88
CA THR A 106 -3.27 16.16 7.36
C THR A 106 -3.75 15.16 8.41
N GLU A 107 -4.94 14.61 8.21
CA GLU A 107 -5.53 13.59 9.07
C GLU A 107 -4.72 12.29 9.07
N GLN A 108 -4.21 11.88 7.91
CA GLN A 108 -3.31 10.73 7.80
C GLN A 108 -2.02 10.95 8.61
N GLY A 109 -1.51 12.18 8.61
CA GLY A 109 -0.41 12.61 9.46
C GLY A 109 -0.75 12.60 10.96
N VAL A 110 -1.96 13.02 11.33
CA VAL A 110 -2.46 12.94 12.72
C VAL A 110 -2.56 11.49 13.18
N LEU A 111 -3.20 10.62 12.41
CA LEU A 111 -3.34 9.18 12.72
C LEU A 111 -1.96 8.50 12.87
N LEU A 112 -1.00 8.82 11.98
CA LEU A 112 0.38 8.34 12.11
C LEU A 112 1.04 8.83 13.40
N LEU A 113 0.88 10.11 13.76
CA LEU A 113 1.44 10.67 14.99
C LEU A 113 0.80 10.08 16.25
N GLU A 114 -0.50 9.78 16.22
CA GLU A 114 -1.21 9.10 17.30
C GLU A 114 -0.72 7.66 17.47
N GLN A 115 -0.51 6.93 16.37
CA GLN A 115 0.07 5.58 16.41
C GLN A 115 1.51 5.60 16.98
N ILE A 116 2.37 6.51 16.53
CA ILE A 116 3.73 6.69 17.09
C ILE A 116 3.66 7.10 18.57
N GLY A 117 2.70 7.95 18.94
CA GLY A 117 2.51 8.47 20.30
C GLY A 117 2.13 7.43 21.35
N ARG A 118 1.69 6.23 20.95
CA ARG A 118 1.48 5.10 21.86
C ARG A 118 2.80 4.61 22.46
N VAL A 119 3.81 4.47 21.60
CA VAL A 119 5.17 4.07 21.97
C VAL A 119 5.96 5.26 22.53
N VAL A 120 5.83 6.44 21.91
CA VAL A 120 6.57 7.66 22.28
C VAL A 120 5.71 8.59 23.11
N GLN A 121 5.92 8.55 24.43
CA GLN A 121 5.13 9.22 25.43
C GLN A 121 5.89 10.39 26.10
N THR A 122 5.13 11.26 26.75
CA THR A 122 5.64 12.29 27.68
C THR A 122 5.89 11.73 29.09
N PRO A 123 6.54 12.49 29.99
CA PRO A 123 6.69 12.10 31.40
C PRO A 123 5.38 11.80 32.15
N VAL A 124 4.25 12.35 31.70
CA VAL A 124 2.90 12.05 32.22
C VAL A 124 2.22 10.85 31.55
N ARG A 125 2.98 10.06 30.75
CA ARG A 125 2.51 8.89 29.97
C ARG A 125 1.36 9.20 29.02
N GLN A 126 1.37 10.39 28.42
CA GLN A 126 0.43 10.77 27.37
C GLN A 126 1.13 10.83 26.02
N ALA A 127 0.47 10.29 24.99
CA ALA A 127 0.83 10.48 23.59
C ALA A 127 0.85 11.97 23.27
N ASN A 128 1.96 12.48 22.73
CA ASN A 128 2.13 13.90 22.46
C ASN A 128 2.38 14.16 20.96
N VAL A 129 1.27 14.20 20.23
CA VAL A 129 1.19 14.51 18.80
C VAL A 129 1.89 15.83 18.48
N GLN A 130 1.77 16.85 19.34
CA GLN A 130 2.40 18.16 19.14
C GLN A 130 3.93 18.09 19.27
N ALA A 131 4.45 17.38 20.26
CA ALA A 131 5.89 17.21 20.46
C ALA A 131 6.52 16.36 19.35
N LEU A 132 5.88 15.26 18.97
CA LEU A 132 6.30 14.43 17.82
C LEU A 132 6.30 15.26 16.53
N ARG A 133 5.22 15.99 16.24
CA ARG A 133 5.13 16.88 15.07
C ARG A 133 6.23 17.93 15.06
N GLY A 134 6.46 18.60 16.20
CA GLY A 134 7.51 19.60 16.35
C GLY A 134 8.90 19.02 16.07
N ALA A 135 9.24 17.90 16.70
CA ALA A 135 10.52 17.21 16.52
C ALA A 135 10.78 16.81 15.06
N LEU A 136 9.77 16.24 14.39
CA LEU A 136 9.87 15.79 12.99
C LEU A 136 10.04 16.97 12.02
N ILE A 137 9.30 18.08 12.22
CA ILE A 137 9.44 19.28 11.40
C ILE A 137 10.80 19.96 11.61
N LEU A 138 11.24 20.08 12.87
CA LEU A 138 12.54 20.68 13.21
C LEU A 138 13.70 19.83 12.67
N ALA A 139 13.64 18.51 12.78
CA ALA A 139 14.67 17.61 12.23
C ALA A 139 14.73 17.64 10.70
N ALA A 140 13.60 17.84 10.02
CA ALA A 140 13.59 18.07 8.58
C ALA A 140 14.21 19.43 8.20
N ALA A 141 13.99 20.45 9.04
CA ALA A 141 14.52 21.81 8.85
C ALA A 141 16.00 21.99 9.23
N ASP A 142 16.64 20.98 9.83
CA ASP A 142 18.01 21.04 10.31
C ASP A 142 19.02 20.90 9.15
N PRO A 143 19.77 21.98 8.81
CA PRO A 143 20.73 21.95 7.70
C PRO A 143 22.04 21.22 8.04
N THR A 144 22.23 20.83 9.29
CA THR A 144 23.46 20.25 9.84
C THR A 144 23.38 18.74 9.85
N ASP A 145 22.38 18.19 10.54
CA ASP A 145 22.24 16.75 10.79
C ASP A 145 21.17 16.08 9.91
N ASN A 146 20.44 16.87 9.09
CA ASN A 146 19.34 16.43 8.24
C ASN A 146 18.25 15.68 9.03
N PHE A 147 17.28 15.10 8.32
CA PHE A 147 16.29 14.22 8.92
C PHE A 147 16.91 12.85 9.25
N THR A 148 17.41 12.70 10.47
CA THR A 148 17.88 11.43 11.06
C THR A 148 17.08 11.11 12.32
N LEU A 149 16.97 9.83 12.70
CA LEU A 149 16.26 9.46 13.92
C LEU A 149 16.95 10.08 15.16
N ILE A 150 18.29 10.10 15.22
CA ILE A 150 19.01 10.72 16.33
C ILE A 150 18.70 12.22 16.45
N ASN A 151 18.53 12.93 15.33
CA ASN A 151 18.15 14.33 15.34
C ASN A 151 16.68 14.54 15.78
N VAL A 152 15.76 13.66 15.38
CA VAL A 152 14.37 13.67 15.88
C VAL A 152 14.32 13.44 17.40
N LEU A 153 15.14 12.54 17.94
CA LEU A 153 15.26 12.35 19.40
C LEU A 153 15.75 13.64 20.08
N ARG A 154 16.83 14.23 19.57
CA ARG A 154 17.42 15.48 20.08
C ARG A 154 16.44 16.66 20.06
N LEU A 155 15.69 16.83 18.97
CA LEU A 155 14.77 17.96 18.78
C LEU A 155 13.38 17.74 19.40
N TYR A 156 13.20 16.67 20.20
CA TYR A 156 11.96 16.44 20.93
C TYR A 156 11.81 17.45 22.09
N PRO A 157 10.71 18.24 22.16
CA PRO A 157 10.63 19.45 22.99
C PRO A 157 10.32 19.20 24.48
N THR A 158 10.83 18.12 25.06
CA THR A 158 10.69 17.79 26.49
C THR A 158 11.98 17.17 27.02
N GLN A 159 12.38 17.53 28.25
CA GLN A 159 13.63 17.06 28.90
C GLN A 159 13.89 15.55 28.79
N ALA A 160 12.85 14.72 28.87
CA ALA A 160 12.93 13.28 28.70
C ALA A 160 11.85 12.77 27.74
N MET A 161 12.25 11.99 26.74
CA MET A 161 11.33 11.22 25.88
C MET A 161 11.08 9.85 26.54
N HIS A 162 9.82 9.49 26.79
CA HIS A 162 9.49 8.18 27.33
C HIS A 162 9.16 7.20 26.22
N ILE A 163 9.74 6.00 26.27
CA ILE A 163 9.43 4.89 25.36
C ILE A 163 8.76 3.78 26.16
N ASP A 164 7.54 3.40 25.75
CA ASP A 164 6.91 2.18 26.24
C ASP A 164 7.40 0.99 25.41
N LEU A 165 8.32 0.21 26.00
CA LEU A 165 8.89 -0.96 25.36
C LEU A 165 7.91 -2.13 25.37
N ALA A 166 6.91 -2.16 26.26
CA ALA A 166 5.90 -3.22 26.23
C ALA A 166 4.95 -3.01 25.04
N GLU A 167 4.46 -1.78 24.84
CA GLU A 167 3.70 -1.41 23.64
C GLU A 167 4.53 -1.63 22.37
N GLY A 168 5.78 -1.17 22.35
CA GLY A 168 6.70 -1.36 21.21
C GLY A 168 6.98 -2.82 20.88
N LEU A 169 7.05 -3.72 21.88
CA LEU A 169 7.21 -5.16 21.67
C LEU A 169 5.91 -5.83 21.22
N GLY A 170 4.74 -5.41 21.71
CA GLY A 170 3.43 -5.88 21.22
C GLY A 170 3.27 -5.56 19.73
N ILE A 171 3.54 -4.30 19.35
CA ILE A 171 3.61 -3.85 17.97
C ILE A 171 4.60 -4.69 17.14
N ALA A 172 5.80 -4.96 17.66
CA ALA A 172 6.78 -5.80 16.96
C ALA A 172 6.31 -7.26 16.76
N GLN A 173 5.50 -7.79 17.68
CA GLN A 173 4.87 -9.10 17.54
C GLN A 173 3.76 -9.07 16.48
N GLU A 174 2.93 -8.02 16.43
CA GLU A 174 1.93 -7.81 15.38
C GLU A 174 2.58 -7.75 13.98
N ILE A 175 3.69 -7.01 13.82
CA ILE A 175 4.50 -7.00 12.58
C ILE A 175 4.90 -8.43 12.18
N ASN A 176 5.50 -9.15 13.12
CA ASN A 176 6.04 -10.48 12.83
C ASN A 176 4.93 -11.46 12.45
N GLN A 177 3.77 -11.39 13.10
CA GLN A 177 2.59 -12.18 12.73
C GLN A 177 2.07 -11.81 11.33
N ALA A 178 1.93 -10.53 11.00
CA ALA A 178 1.48 -10.09 9.67
C ALA A 178 2.43 -10.51 8.54
N ILE A 179 3.75 -10.46 8.78
CA ILE A 179 4.77 -10.96 7.85
C ILE A 179 4.67 -12.49 7.69
N LEU A 180 4.54 -13.23 8.79
CA LEU A 180 4.40 -14.70 8.76
C LEU A 180 3.13 -15.13 8.02
N GLN A 181 1.97 -14.50 8.31
CA GLN A 181 0.71 -14.74 7.62
C GLN A 181 0.83 -14.46 6.11
N SER A 182 1.45 -13.34 5.73
CA SER A 182 1.69 -13.00 4.33
C SER A 182 2.55 -14.03 3.63
N ASN A 183 3.65 -14.46 4.25
CA ASN A 183 4.53 -15.50 3.69
C ASN A 183 3.83 -16.85 3.52
N VAL A 184 3.03 -17.27 4.51
CA VAL A 184 2.22 -18.51 4.42
C VAL A 184 1.24 -18.42 3.25
N ALA A 185 0.52 -17.31 3.12
CA ALA A 185 -0.42 -17.08 2.03
C ALA A 185 0.28 -17.07 0.65
N PHE A 186 1.44 -16.40 0.53
CA PHE A 186 2.22 -16.39 -0.71
C PHE A 186 2.68 -17.81 -1.10
N THR A 187 3.22 -18.58 -0.15
CA THR A 187 3.62 -19.98 -0.39
C THR A 187 2.43 -20.86 -0.76
N GLN A 188 1.25 -20.68 -0.14
CA GLN A 188 0.04 -21.41 -0.50
C GLN A 188 -0.41 -21.12 -1.93
N VAL A 189 -0.52 -19.83 -2.31
CA VAL A 189 -0.90 -19.43 -3.68
C VAL A 189 0.09 -19.95 -4.72
N GLN A 190 1.39 -19.88 -4.44
CA GLN A 190 2.43 -20.45 -5.30
C GLN A 190 2.31 -21.97 -5.44
N ALA A 191 2.06 -22.70 -4.35
CA ALA A 191 1.92 -24.16 -4.38
C ALA A 191 0.68 -24.60 -5.18
N ILE A 192 -0.46 -23.93 -5.01
CA ILE A 192 -1.68 -24.19 -5.80
C ILE A 192 -1.41 -23.92 -7.29
N ALA A 193 -0.85 -22.75 -7.62
CA ALA A 193 -0.53 -22.40 -9.01
C ALA A 193 0.44 -23.39 -9.66
N GLN A 194 1.47 -23.85 -8.95
CA GLN A 194 2.42 -24.85 -9.45
C GLN A 194 1.75 -26.20 -9.70
N GLN A 195 0.84 -26.63 -8.81
CA GLN A 195 0.07 -27.86 -8.99
C GLN A 195 -0.90 -27.77 -10.19
N GLU A 196 -1.64 -26.65 -10.32
CA GLU A 196 -2.53 -26.40 -11.45
C GLU A 196 -1.76 -26.32 -12.78
N ALA A 197 -0.60 -25.67 -12.78
CA ALA A 197 0.28 -25.55 -13.95
C ALA A 197 0.85 -26.90 -14.42
N ALA A 198 1.25 -27.75 -13.49
CA ALA A 198 1.76 -29.10 -13.79
C ALA A 198 0.65 -30.04 -14.27
N ALA A 199 -0.59 -29.87 -13.78
CA ALA A 199 -1.74 -30.66 -14.21
C ALA A 199 -2.29 -30.24 -15.58
N ASN A 200 -2.26 -28.94 -15.90
CA ASN A 200 -2.87 -28.36 -17.10
C ASN A 200 -1.85 -27.55 -17.92
N PRO A 201 -0.91 -28.20 -18.62
CA PRO A 201 0.06 -27.51 -19.47
C PRO A 201 -0.61 -26.83 -20.66
N VAL A 202 -0.03 -25.71 -21.11
CA VAL A 202 -0.52 -24.91 -22.25
C VAL A 202 0.58 -24.66 -23.28
N ASP A 203 0.20 -24.48 -24.54
CA ASP A 203 1.13 -24.03 -25.58
C ASP A 203 1.32 -22.50 -25.48
N VAL A 204 2.34 -22.11 -24.71
CA VAL A 204 2.69 -20.71 -24.45
C VAL A 204 3.01 -19.95 -25.74
N GLY A 205 3.61 -20.62 -26.74
CA GLY A 205 3.93 -20.02 -28.03
C GLY A 205 2.66 -19.66 -28.80
N ALA A 206 1.75 -20.63 -28.94
CA ALA A 206 0.47 -20.40 -29.62
C ALA A 206 -0.40 -19.33 -28.93
N VAL A 207 -0.36 -19.23 -27.60
CA VAL A 207 -1.08 -18.18 -26.85
C VAL A 207 -0.46 -16.80 -27.08
N LEU A 208 0.88 -16.67 -27.08
CA LEU A 208 1.55 -15.41 -27.38
C LEU A 208 1.34 -14.97 -28.83
N ASP A 209 1.39 -15.90 -29.80
CA ASP A 209 1.08 -15.64 -31.21
C ASP A 209 -0.36 -15.18 -31.40
N LEU A 210 -1.33 -15.79 -30.68
CA LEU A 210 -2.72 -15.35 -30.67
C LEU A 210 -2.86 -13.91 -30.14
N ILE A 211 -2.26 -13.60 -28.99
CA ILE A 211 -2.28 -12.26 -28.37
C ILE A 211 -1.65 -11.21 -29.31
N ALA A 212 -0.53 -11.55 -29.96
CA ALA A 212 0.10 -10.70 -30.96
C ALA A 212 -0.80 -10.49 -32.19
N SER A 213 -1.51 -11.53 -32.66
CA SER A 213 -2.37 -11.48 -33.84
C SER A 213 -3.62 -10.58 -33.69
N GLU A 214 -4.08 -10.33 -32.47
CA GLU A 214 -5.20 -9.41 -32.23
C GLU A 214 -4.79 -7.93 -32.34
N ARG A 215 -3.50 -7.60 -32.15
CA ARG A 215 -2.96 -6.23 -32.16
C ARG A 215 -2.79 -5.66 -33.57
N GLN A 216 -3.90 -5.50 -34.27
CA GLN A 216 -3.96 -5.10 -35.68
C GLN A 216 -4.56 -3.70 -35.93
N TYR A 217 -5.07 -3.06 -34.89
CA TYR A 217 -5.63 -1.71 -34.97
C TYR A 217 -4.56 -0.65 -34.68
N GLY A 218 -4.69 0.53 -35.30
CA GLY A 218 -4.00 1.73 -34.83
C GLY A 218 -4.65 2.27 -33.56
N VAL A 219 -4.17 3.41 -33.06
CA VAL A 219 -4.76 4.08 -31.90
C VAL A 219 -4.92 5.56 -32.21
N ASP A 220 -6.14 6.07 -32.05
CA ASP A 220 -6.46 7.50 -32.12
C ASP A 220 -6.85 8.00 -30.71
N PRO A 221 -5.95 8.67 -29.97
CA PRO A 221 -6.24 9.21 -28.66
C PRO A 221 -6.93 10.58 -28.78
N ILE A 222 -8.22 10.64 -28.43
CA ILE A 222 -9.01 11.88 -28.42
C ILE A 222 -9.40 12.29 -26.99
N GLN A 223 -9.60 13.59 -26.76
CA GLN A 223 -10.12 14.09 -25.49
C GLN A 223 -11.63 14.27 -25.55
N VAL A 224 -12.34 13.72 -24.56
CA VAL A 224 -13.79 13.83 -24.40
C VAL A 224 -14.11 14.73 -23.21
N VAL A 225 -14.78 15.85 -23.47
CA VAL A 225 -15.32 16.70 -22.41
C VAL A 225 -16.58 16.03 -21.82
N VAL A 226 -16.50 15.63 -20.56
CA VAL A 226 -17.60 15.04 -19.80
C VAL A 226 -18.22 16.13 -18.90
N PRO A 227 -19.46 16.57 -19.14
CA PRO A 227 -20.10 17.61 -18.32
C PRO A 227 -20.21 17.17 -16.85
N GLY A 228 -19.45 17.84 -15.97
CA GLY A 228 -19.38 17.55 -14.54
C GLY A 228 -17.98 17.15 -14.05
N LEU A 229 -17.10 16.68 -14.94
CA LEU A 229 -15.66 16.53 -14.66
C LEU A 229 -14.93 17.84 -15.00
N SER A 230 -13.89 18.19 -14.24
CA SER A 230 -13.07 19.37 -14.53
C SER A 230 -11.91 19.11 -15.51
N THR A 231 -11.55 17.85 -15.72
CA THR A 231 -10.50 17.40 -16.65
C THR A 231 -11.15 16.57 -17.78
N PRO A 232 -10.77 16.76 -19.05
CA PRO A 232 -11.25 15.90 -20.14
C PRO A 232 -10.80 14.44 -19.94
N VAL A 233 -11.66 13.50 -20.33
CA VAL A 233 -11.34 12.07 -20.35
C VAL A 233 -10.53 11.75 -21.59
N GLN A 234 -9.43 11.00 -21.43
CA GLN A 234 -8.61 10.54 -22.54
C GLN A 234 -9.19 9.23 -23.10
N LEU A 235 -9.76 9.28 -24.31
CA LEU A 235 -10.35 8.13 -24.99
C LEU A 235 -9.41 7.64 -26.09
N TYR A 236 -8.89 6.42 -25.94
CA TYR A 236 -8.08 5.72 -26.92
C TYR A 236 -8.99 4.85 -27.79
N LEU A 237 -9.20 5.26 -29.04
CA LEU A 237 -10.03 4.52 -30.00
C LEU A 237 -9.18 3.60 -30.88
N PRO A 238 -9.60 2.35 -31.13
CA PRO A 238 -8.96 1.49 -32.13
C PRO A 238 -9.20 2.06 -33.54
N GLU A 239 -8.12 2.36 -34.26
CA GLU A 239 -8.17 2.86 -35.63
C GLU A 239 -8.15 1.69 -36.64
N VAL A 240 -9.09 1.66 -37.58
CA VAL A 240 -9.15 0.63 -38.62
C VAL A 240 -8.15 0.97 -39.74
N LEU A 241 -6.98 0.34 -39.70
CA LEU A 241 -5.93 0.53 -40.69
C LEU A 241 -6.27 -0.15 -42.05
N PRO A 242 -5.79 0.38 -43.19
CA PRO A 242 -6.03 -0.21 -44.50
C PRO A 242 -5.57 -1.68 -44.59
N GLY A 243 -6.48 -2.58 -44.97
CA GLY A 243 -6.21 -4.01 -45.12
C GLY A 243 -6.25 -4.83 -43.83
N GLN A 244 -6.52 -4.20 -42.67
CA GLN A 244 -6.69 -4.89 -41.39
C GLN A 244 -8.17 -5.24 -41.11
N ARG A 245 -8.42 -5.95 -40.00
CA ARG A 245 -9.77 -6.33 -39.55
C ARG A 245 -10.66 -5.10 -39.37
N ALA A 246 -11.87 -5.17 -39.89
CA ALA A 246 -12.87 -4.12 -39.72
C ALA A 246 -13.28 -3.93 -38.25
N LYS A 247 -13.90 -2.79 -37.95
CA LYS A 247 -14.59 -2.58 -36.66
C LYS A 247 -15.72 -3.61 -36.49
N PRO A 248 -15.96 -4.16 -35.28
CA PRO A 248 -17.15 -4.97 -35.00
C PRO A 248 -18.45 -4.23 -35.34
N PRO A 249 -19.49 -4.90 -35.87
CA PRO A 249 -20.77 -4.26 -36.24
C PRO A 249 -21.43 -3.44 -35.13
N GLN A 250 -21.29 -3.91 -33.88
CA GLN A 250 -21.84 -3.30 -32.67
C GLN A 250 -20.93 -2.25 -32.02
N GLY A 251 -19.73 -2.02 -32.56
CA GLY A 251 -18.68 -1.19 -31.95
C GLY A 251 -17.66 -1.99 -31.12
N PHE A 252 -16.56 -1.32 -30.76
CA PHE A 252 -15.53 -1.89 -29.90
C PHE A 252 -16.01 -1.93 -28.43
N PRO A 253 -15.73 -3.00 -27.66
CA PRO A 253 -15.96 -2.99 -26.22
C PRO A 253 -15.13 -1.87 -25.58
N LEU A 254 -15.59 -1.36 -24.43
CA LEU A 254 -14.93 -0.27 -23.71
C LEU A 254 -14.29 -0.79 -22.42
N VAL A 255 -13.08 -0.35 -22.11
CA VAL A 255 -12.48 -0.48 -20.78
C VAL A 255 -12.26 0.91 -20.20
N VAL A 256 -12.71 1.14 -18.98
CA VAL A 256 -12.40 2.37 -18.23
C VAL A 256 -11.15 2.13 -17.39
N ILE A 257 -10.22 3.09 -17.29
CA ILE A 257 -9.11 3.03 -16.34
C ILE A 257 -9.26 4.13 -15.29
N SER A 258 -9.24 3.75 -14.01
CA SER A 258 -9.17 4.65 -12.85
C SER A 258 -7.80 4.52 -12.16
N HIS A 259 -7.08 5.63 -12.01
CA HIS A 259 -5.73 5.65 -11.43
C HIS A 259 -5.75 5.58 -9.90
N GLY A 260 -4.64 5.15 -9.29
CA GLY A 260 -4.42 5.22 -7.84
C GLY A 260 -4.26 6.65 -7.31
N LEU A 261 -4.04 6.79 -6.00
CA LEU A 261 -3.77 8.10 -5.39
C LEU A 261 -2.50 8.73 -5.98
N GLY A 262 -2.59 9.99 -6.42
CA GLY A 262 -1.47 10.72 -7.02
C GLY A 262 -1.19 10.41 -8.48
N GLY A 263 -1.97 9.50 -9.10
CA GLY A 263 -1.90 9.23 -10.54
C GLY A 263 -2.61 10.29 -11.39
N THR A 264 -2.60 10.07 -12.70
CA THR A 264 -3.19 10.93 -13.73
C THR A 264 -3.99 10.10 -14.73
N GLY A 265 -4.69 10.75 -15.66
CA GLY A 265 -5.27 10.07 -16.82
C GLY A 265 -4.21 9.37 -17.72
N SER A 266 -2.92 9.70 -17.57
CA SER A 266 -1.83 9.16 -18.40
C SER A 266 -1.09 7.96 -17.77
N SER A 267 -1.29 7.66 -16.49
CA SER A 267 -0.50 6.69 -15.71
C SER A 267 -0.52 5.24 -16.25
N TYR A 268 -1.49 4.92 -17.10
CA TYR A 268 -1.66 3.62 -17.74
C TYR A 268 -1.71 3.70 -19.28
N THR A 269 -1.12 4.75 -19.88
CA THR A 269 -1.06 4.91 -21.35
C THR A 269 -0.53 3.66 -22.05
N TYR A 270 0.51 3.02 -21.49
CA TYR A 270 1.07 1.77 -22.02
C TYR A 270 0.04 0.63 -22.13
N LEU A 271 -0.93 0.57 -21.23
CA LEU A 271 -1.97 -0.44 -21.17
C LEU A 271 -3.16 -0.04 -22.05
N ALA A 272 -3.54 1.24 -22.00
CA ALA A 272 -4.61 1.81 -22.80
C ALA A 272 -4.36 1.65 -24.32
N GLU A 273 -3.14 1.98 -24.77
CA GLU A 273 -2.74 1.81 -26.17
C GLU A 273 -2.67 0.34 -26.58
N TYR A 274 -2.20 -0.55 -25.70
CA TYR A 274 -2.09 -1.99 -26.00
C TYR A 274 -3.47 -2.64 -26.17
N LEU A 275 -4.43 -2.28 -25.33
CA LEU A 275 -5.83 -2.71 -25.43
C LEU A 275 -6.50 -2.13 -26.68
N ALA A 276 -6.27 -0.84 -26.98
CA ALA A 276 -6.78 -0.20 -28.19
C ALA A 276 -6.26 -0.88 -29.46
N GLN A 277 -4.97 -1.20 -29.54
CA GLN A 277 -4.39 -1.98 -30.64
C GLN A 277 -5.05 -3.36 -30.78
N GLY A 278 -5.46 -3.98 -29.67
CA GLY A 278 -6.22 -5.24 -29.62
C GLY A 278 -7.71 -5.12 -29.96
N GLY A 279 -8.21 -3.93 -30.31
CA GLY A 279 -9.61 -3.71 -30.65
C GLY A 279 -10.54 -3.45 -29.46
N ILE A 280 -9.99 -3.01 -28.32
CA ILE A 280 -10.75 -2.65 -27.11
C ILE A 280 -10.55 -1.16 -26.87
N ALA A 281 -11.60 -0.36 -27.00
CA ALA A 281 -11.50 1.09 -26.73
C ALA A 281 -11.23 1.32 -25.24
N VAL A 282 -10.47 2.37 -24.91
CA VAL A 282 -10.11 2.66 -23.51
C VAL A 282 -10.40 4.10 -23.13
N ALA A 283 -11.14 4.33 -22.05
CA ALA A 283 -11.35 5.64 -21.44
C ALA A 283 -10.54 5.76 -20.14
N ALA A 284 -9.44 6.48 -20.17
CA ALA A 284 -8.66 6.79 -18.97
C ALA A 284 -9.20 8.08 -18.34
N ILE A 285 -9.67 7.97 -17.09
CA ILE A 285 -10.31 9.06 -16.35
C ILE A 285 -9.33 9.56 -15.30
N GLU A 286 -9.18 10.88 -15.24
CA GLU A 286 -8.49 11.57 -14.14
C GLU A 286 -9.51 12.04 -13.10
N HIS A 287 -9.17 11.88 -11.81
CA HIS A 287 -10.02 12.21 -10.67
C HIS A 287 -9.48 13.44 -9.91
N PRO A 288 -10.03 14.65 -10.15
CA PRO A 288 -9.60 15.89 -9.51
C PRO A 288 -9.98 15.88 -8.02
N GLY A 289 -8.97 15.88 -7.15
CA GLY A 289 -9.15 15.70 -5.70
C GLY A 289 -8.40 14.49 -5.13
N SER A 290 -7.80 13.67 -5.99
CA SER A 290 -6.86 12.59 -5.64
C SER A 290 -5.82 12.28 -6.72
N ASN A 291 -5.69 13.16 -7.73
CA ASN A 291 -4.65 13.13 -8.75
C ASN A 291 -3.33 13.75 -8.25
N ASP A 292 -2.30 13.76 -9.11
CA ASP A 292 -1.02 14.42 -8.85
C ASP A 292 -1.18 15.89 -8.43
N GLN A 293 -2.09 16.65 -9.08
CA GLN A 293 -2.36 18.05 -8.76
C GLN A 293 -2.87 18.26 -7.33
N GLN A 294 -3.66 17.32 -6.78
CA GLN A 294 -4.05 17.37 -5.36
C GLN A 294 -2.82 17.23 -4.44
N LEU A 295 -1.87 16.36 -4.78
CA LEU A 295 -0.62 16.20 -4.01
C LEU A 295 0.29 17.43 -4.16
N TYR A 296 0.40 18.02 -5.35
CA TYR A 296 1.05 19.32 -5.55
C TYR A 296 0.41 20.41 -4.67
N ALA A 297 -0.92 20.49 -4.65
CA ALA A 297 -1.66 21.47 -3.87
C ALA A 297 -1.41 21.30 -2.36
N LEU A 298 -1.35 20.07 -1.86
CA LEU A 298 -0.97 19.78 -0.47
C LEU A 298 0.44 20.30 -0.15
N LEU A 299 1.44 19.94 -0.97
CA LEU A 299 2.83 20.36 -0.77
C LEU A 299 3.02 21.87 -0.86
N ALA A 300 2.25 22.54 -1.73
CA ALA A 300 2.22 23.99 -1.88
C ALA A 300 1.43 24.72 -0.77
N GLY A 301 0.79 23.99 0.16
CA GLY A 301 -0.07 24.57 1.21
C GLY A 301 -1.37 25.18 0.68
N GLN A 302 -1.80 24.78 -0.51
CA GLN A 302 -3.06 25.16 -1.15
C GLN A 302 -4.21 24.19 -0.79
N SER A 303 -3.88 23.00 -0.30
CA SER A 303 -4.81 22.00 0.25
C SER A 303 -4.33 21.55 1.63
N GLY A 304 -5.28 21.25 2.53
CA GLY A 304 -5.03 20.62 3.83
C GLY A 304 -5.26 19.10 3.86
N ALA A 305 -5.60 18.49 2.71
CA ALA A 305 -5.99 17.09 2.62
C ALA A 305 -5.19 16.34 1.53
N ILE A 306 -4.82 15.08 1.79
CA ILE A 306 -4.20 14.20 0.79
C ILE A 306 -5.23 13.79 -0.28
N VAL A 307 -6.46 13.52 0.17
CA VAL A 307 -7.62 13.10 -0.61
C VAL A 307 -8.82 13.88 -0.08
N GLN A 308 -9.69 14.40 -0.95
CA GLN A 308 -10.94 15.04 -0.52
C GLN A 308 -11.94 13.97 -0.06
N ASP A 309 -12.69 14.23 1.02
CA ASP A 309 -13.60 13.26 1.65
C ASP A 309 -14.57 12.62 0.65
N GLU A 310 -15.12 13.39 -0.29
CA GLU A 310 -16.07 12.87 -1.27
C GLU A 310 -15.45 11.97 -2.34
N GLU A 311 -14.12 11.82 -2.44
CA GLU A 311 -13.48 11.04 -3.52
C GLU A 311 -13.92 9.57 -3.54
N PHE A 312 -14.18 8.98 -2.38
CA PHE A 312 -14.77 7.63 -2.30
C PHE A 312 -16.11 7.53 -3.04
N LEU A 313 -16.94 8.59 -2.97
CA LEU A 313 -18.24 8.63 -3.65
C LEU A 313 -18.12 9.18 -5.09
N ARG A 314 -17.20 10.12 -5.31
CA ARG A 314 -17.01 10.86 -6.58
C ARG A 314 -16.40 9.95 -7.65
N ARG A 315 -15.34 9.20 -7.32
CA ARG A 315 -14.61 8.39 -8.31
C ARG A 315 -15.51 7.39 -9.06
N PRO A 316 -16.39 6.59 -8.43
CA PRO A 316 -17.35 5.77 -9.15
C PRO A 316 -18.36 6.58 -9.97
N ARG A 317 -18.85 7.71 -9.41
CA ARG A 317 -19.80 8.60 -10.10
C ARG A 317 -19.20 9.25 -11.35
N ASP A 318 -17.92 9.60 -11.34
CA ASP A 318 -17.19 10.12 -12.52
C ASP A 318 -17.15 9.09 -13.65
N VAL A 319 -16.95 7.80 -13.31
CA VAL A 319 -17.00 6.70 -14.27
C VAL A 319 -18.42 6.56 -14.84
N SER A 320 -19.46 6.47 -14.01
CA SER A 320 -20.85 6.40 -14.47
C SER A 320 -21.27 7.60 -15.33
N LEU A 321 -20.80 8.80 -14.99
CA LEU A 321 -21.05 10.04 -15.73
C LEU A 321 -20.32 10.05 -17.07
N THR A 322 -19.07 9.58 -17.10
CA THR A 322 -18.31 9.37 -18.34
C THR A 322 -19.02 8.37 -19.25
N LEU A 323 -19.47 7.22 -18.72
CA LEU A 323 -20.24 6.23 -19.48
C LEU A 323 -21.58 6.79 -20.00
N ASN A 324 -22.25 7.67 -19.25
CA ASN A 324 -23.44 8.38 -19.72
C ASN A 324 -23.12 9.30 -20.90
N THR A 325 -22.05 10.10 -20.80
CA THR A 325 -21.62 10.99 -21.89
C THR A 325 -21.20 10.20 -23.13
N LEU A 326 -20.42 9.13 -22.97
CA LEU A 326 -20.04 8.24 -24.07
C LEU A 326 -21.26 7.58 -24.71
N THR A 327 -22.29 7.21 -23.94
CA THR A 327 -23.56 6.70 -24.50
C THR A 327 -24.28 7.74 -25.35
N SER A 328 -24.37 8.98 -24.88
CA SER A 328 -24.99 10.08 -25.63
C SER A 328 -24.22 10.39 -26.92
N LEU A 329 -22.89 10.44 -26.88
CA LEU A 329 -22.03 10.71 -28.03
C LEU A 329 -22.02 9.56 -29.04
N ASN A 330 -22.04 8.31 -28.57
CA ASN A 330 -22.06 7.13 -29.44
C ASN A 330 -23.40 6.97 -30.18
N THR A 331 -24.51 7.45 -29.62
CA THR A 331 -25.86 7.36 -30.22
C THR A 331 -26.30 8.59 -31.01
N SER A 332 -25.59 9.71 -30.88
CA SER A 332 -25.88 10.99 -31.57
C SER A 332 -24.80 11.33 -32.60
N PRO A 333 -25.05 12.26 -33.55
CA PRO A 333 -24.00 12.73 -34.46
C PRO A 333 -22.80 13.31 -33.71
N SER A 334 -21.68 12.59 -33.73
CA SER A 334 -20.42 12.95 -33.09
C SER A 334 -19.23 12.23 -33.75
N PRO A 335 -17.97 12.60 -33.47
CA PRO A 335 -16.80 11.85 -33.95
C PRO A 335 -16.78 10.37 -33.55
N ILE A 336 -17.45 10.01 -32.44
CA ILE A 336 -17.47 8.64 -31.90
C ILE A 336 -18.79 7.90 -32.14
N GLN A 337 -19.65 8.41 -33.04
CA GLN A 337 -20.94 7.79 -33.34
C GLN A 337 -20.78 6.33 -33.80
N ASN A 338 -21.49 5.41 -33.16
CA ASN A 338 -21.43 3.96 -33.35
C ASN A 338 -20.03 3.32 -33.18
N GLN A 339 -19.05 3.98 -32.55
CA GLN A 339 -17.71 3.41 -32.35
C GLN A 339 -17.63 2.45 -31.16
N LEU A 340 -18.46 2.63 -30.14
CA LEU A 340 -18.39 1.93 -28.86
C LEU A 340 -19.57 0.98 -28.65
N ASP A 341 -19.31 -0.17 -28.03
CA ASP A 341 -20.33 -1.07 -27.50
C ASP A 341 -20.39 -0.97 -25.97
N LEU A 342 -21.26 -0.10 -25.49
CA LEU A 342 -21.39 0.22 -24.06
C LEU A 342 -22.24 -0.80 -23.27
N ASN A 343 -22.57 -1.95 -23.89
CA ASN A 343 -23.06 -3.12 -23.17
C ASN A 343 -21.91 -4.04 -22.70
N ARG A 344 -20.71 -3.84 -23.25
CA ARG A 344 -19.47 -4.57 -22.93
C ARG A 344 -18.44 -3.61 -22.33
N VAL A 345 -18.67 -3.23 -21.07
CA VAL A 345 -17.77 -2.32 -20.33
C VAL A 345 -16.95 -3.09 -19.30
N GLY A 346 -15.63 -3.00 -19.37
CA GLY A 346 -14.72 -3.41 -18.30
C GLY A 346 -14.20 -2.22 -17.49
N VAL A 347 -13.68 -2.45 -16.29
CA VAL A 347 -12.94 -1.43 -15.53
C VAL A 347 -11.59 -1.97 -15.06
N ILE A 348 -10.52 -1.23 -15.32
CA ILE A 348 -9.21 -1.40 -14.73
C ILE A 348 -9.04 -0.37 -13.61
N GLY A 349 -8.52 -0.80 -12.46
CA GLY A 349 -8.25 0.09 -11.35
C GLY A 349 -6.99 -0.30 -10.58
N GLN A 350 -6.15 0.66 -10.19
CA GLN A 350 -5.01 0.40 -9.29
C GLN A 350 -5.21 1.09 -7.94
N SER A 351 -4.89 0.42 -6.83
CA SER A 351 -4.97 1.00 -5.48
C SER A 351 -6.35 1.62 -5.20
N PHE A 352 -6.44 2.94 -5.02
CA PHE A 352 -7.69 3.67 -4.88
C PHE A 352 -8.58 3.64 -6.14
N GLY A 353 -8.01 3.50 -7.34
CA GLY A 353 -8.75 3.15 -8.56
C GLY A 353 -9.25 1.70 -8.55
N GLY A 354 -8.54 0.80 -7.85
CA GLY A 354 -8.99 -0.57 -7.59
C GLY A 354 -10.25 -0.60 -6.74
N TYR A 355 -10.28 0.21 -5.67
CA TYR A 355 -11.51 0.53 -4.93
C TYR A 355 -12.63 1.03 -5.86
N THR A 356 -12.34 1.99 -6.76
CA THR A 356 -13.33 2.51 -7.73
C THR A 356 -13.96 1.39 -8.54
N ALA A 357 -13.14 0.45 -9.06
CA ALA A 357 -13.60 -0.68 -9.84
C ALA A 357 -14.44 -1.67 -9.03
N LEU A 358 -14.03 -2.00 -7.79
CA LEU A 358 -14.79 -2.86 -6.87
C LEU A 358 -16.17 -2.26 -6.55
N ALA A 359 -16.22 -0.97 -6.22
CA ALA A 359 -17.48 -0.25 -5.96
C ALA A 359 -18.42 -0.29 -7.17
N LEU A 360 -17.89 -0.02 -8.37
CA LEU A 360 -18.65 -0.08 -9.63
C LEU A 360 -19.14 -1.49 -9.99
N ALA A 361 -18.41 -2.52 -9.60
CA ALA A 361 -18.75 -3.92 -9.78
C ALA A 361 -19.84 -4.43 -8.82
N GLY A 362 -20.31 -3.58 -7.89
CA GLY A 362 -21.39 -3.88 -6.96
C GLY A 362 -20.96 -4.15 -5.53
N ALA A 363 -19.66 -3.98 -5.18
CA ALA A 363 -19.24 -4.05 -3.79
C ALA A 363 -20.04 -3.05 -2.93
N THR A 364 -20.54 -3.51 -1.78
CA THR A 364 -21.32 -2.69 -0.84
C THR A 364 -20.50 -2.37 0.39
N PHE A 365 -20.69 -1.19 0.96
CA PHE A 365 -19.92 -0.76 2.14
C PHE A 365 -20.33 -1.57 3.38
N ASP A 366 -19.33 -1.92 4.19
CA ASP A 366 -19.51 -2.51 5.51
C ASP A 366 -19.14 -1.48 6.60
N PRO A 367 -20.07 -0.59 6.99
CA PRO A 367 -19.79 0.44 7.99
C PRO A 367 -19.52 -0.15 9.38
N ASP A 368 -20.09 -1.32 9.71
CA ASP A 368 -19.91 -1.98 11.00
C ASP A 368 -18.53 -2.64 11.09
N GLY A 369 -18.04 -3.27 10.01
CA GLY A 369 -16.67 -3.76 9.87
C GLY A 369 -15.65 -2.62 9.85
N LEU A 370 -15.92 -1.56 9.09
CA LEU A 370 -15.05 -0.37 9.06
C LEU A 370 -14.92 0.27 10.45
N ALA A 371 -16.02 0.40 11.22
CA ALA A 371 -16.00 0.94 12.57
C ALA A 371 -15.25 0.07 13.60
N GLN A 372 -15.03 -1.21 13.33
CA GLN A 372 -14.17 -2.08 14.15
C GLN A 372 -12.68 -1.88 13.84
N VAL A 373 -12.34 -1.45 12.62
CA VAL A 373 -10.97 -1.24 12.15
C VAL A 373 -10.51 0.21 12.33
N CYS A 374 -11.43 1.18 12.39
CA CYS A 374 -11.13 2.61 12.29
C CYS A 374 -11.65 3.44 13.49
N PRO A 375 -10.84 4.36 14.06
CA PRO A 375 -9.41 4.53 13.81
C PRO A 375 -8.61 3.32 14.31
N PRO A 376 -7.47 2.97 13.68
CA PRO A 376 -6.75 1.74 13.98
C PRO A 376 -6.38 1.62 15.47
N GLY A 377 -6.89 0.55 16.08
CA GLY A 377 -6.74 0.24 17.49
C GLY A 377 -5.31 -0.09 17.93
N THR A 378 -4.39 -0.32 16.99
CA THR A 378 -2.94 -0.54 17.17
C THR A 378 -2.15 0.13 16.03
N LEU A 379 -0.81 0.04 16.02
CA LEU A 379 0.00 0.49 14.88
C LEU A 379 -0.16 -0.52 13.72
N SER A 380 -1.02 -0.19 12.75
CA SER A 380 -1.24 -1.06 11.59
C SER A 380 -0.13 -0.91 10.54
N PHE A 381 0.36 -2.06 10.06
CA PHE A 381 1.32 -2.17 8.96
C PHE A 381 0.64 -2.29 7.59
N ASN A 382 -0.64 -1.92 7.52
CA ASN A 382 -1.38 -1.64 6.29
C ASN A 382 -1.61 -0.13 6.17
N PRO A 383 -0.67 0.64 5.54
CA PRO A 383 -0.81 2.09 5.42
C PRO A 383 -2.07 2.54 4.67
N SER A 384 -2.65 1.69 3.83
CA SER A 384 -3.90 2.01 3.15
C SER A 384 -5.07 2.26 4.11
N LEU A 385 -5.02 1.76 5.35
CA LEU A 385 -6.03 2.10 6.38
C LEU A 385 -6.06 3.59 6.71
N LEU A 386 -4.93 4.31 6.59
CA LEU A 386 -4.91 5.77 6.75
C LEU A 386 -5.81 6.48 5.73
N LEU A 387 -5.96 5.88 4.53
CA LEU A 387 -6.90 6.35 3.51
C LEU A 387 -8.30 5.76 3.72
N GLN A 388 -8.44 4.44 3.93
CA GLN A 388 -9.76 3.80 4.09
C GLN A 388 -10.55 4.35 5.29
N CYS A 389 -9.90 4.64 6.43
CA CYS A 389 -10.57 5.18 7.61
C CYS A 389 -11.13 6.61 7.45
N GLN A 390 -10.78 7.33 6.38
CA GLN A 390 -11.41 8.61 6.01
C GLN A 390 -12.92 8.44 5.80
N MET A 391 -13.34 7.28 5.30
CA MET A 391 -14.73 6.96 4.97
C MET A 391 -15.67 7.00 6.19
N VAL A 392 -15.17 6.81 7.43
CA VAL A 392 -15.97 6.82 8.68
C VAL A 392 -16.71 8.14 8.90
N ARG A 393 -16.24 9.24 8.31
CA ARG A 393 -16.89 10.56 8.44
C ARG A 393 -18.05 10.80 7.47
N LEU A 394 -18.16 10.03 6.39
CA LEU A 394 -19.22 10.23 5.41
C LEU A 394 -20.54 9.72 5.98
N THR A 395 -21.48 10.63 6.22
CA THR A 395 -22.70 10.38 7.01
C THR A 395 -23.71 9.44 6.32
N ASP A 396 -23.57 9.22 5.02
CA ASP A 396 -24.29 8.22 4.24
C ASP A 396 -23.49 7.89 2.96
N PRO A 397 -22.88 6.70 2.83
CA PRO A 397 -22.22 6.27 1.60
C PRO A 397 -23.19 6.06 0.42
N GLY A 398 -24.48 5.86 0.72
CA GLY A 398 -25.43 5.15 -0.13
C GLY A 398 -25.20 3.63 -0.10
N ASN A 399 -26.27 2.86 -0.35
CA ASN A 399 -26.21 1.40 -0.28
C ASN A 399 -25.33 0.74 -1.38
N SER A 400 -25.09 1.42 -2.51
CA SER A 400 -24.19 0.94 -3.57
C SER A 400 -23.78 2.09 -4.50
N LEU A 401 -22.57 1.98 -5.05
CA LEU A 401 -22.05 2.83 -6.12
C LEU A 401 -21.91 2.07 -7.45
N GLY A 402 -22.54 0.90 -7.55
CA GLY A 402 -22.46 0.01 -8.71
C GLY A 402 -23.05 0.59 -9.99
N ASP A 403 -22.43 0.29 -11.13
CA ASP A 403 -22.94 0.65 -12.46
C ASP A 403 -23.28 -0.61 -13.26
N PRO A 404 -24.56 -0.82 -13.65
CA PRO A 404 -24.99 -2.07 -14.29
C PRO A 404 -24.40 -2.28 -15.69
N ARG A 405 -23.69 -1.30 -16.27
CA ARG A 405 -22.94 -1.47 -17.53
C ARG A 405 -21.63 -2.22 -17.34
N VAL A 406 -21.02 -2.16 -16.16
CA VAL A 406 -19.75 -2.85 -15.87
C VAL A 406 -19.99 -4.36 -15.87
N LYS A 407 -19.21 -5.08 -16.67
CA LYS A 407 -19.31 -6.53 -16.93
C LYS A 407 -18.08 -7.33 -16.53
N ALA A 408 -16.94 -6.68 -16.25
CA ALA A 408 -15.71 -7.32 -15.79
C ALA A 408 -14.81 -6.29 -15.11
N ILE A 409 -14.01 -6.70 -14.11
CA ILE A 409 -13.02 -5.83 -13.48
C ILE A 409 -11.62 -6.46 -13.40
N PHE A 410 -10.60 -5.62 -13.56
CA PHE A 410 -9.19 -5.97 -13.42
C PHE A 410 -8.58 -5.00 -12.40
N VAL A 411 -8.28 -5.48 -11.19
CA VAL A 411 -7.86 -4.65 -10.06
C VAL A 411 -6.42 -4.94 -9.66
N MET A 412 -5.58 -3.90 -9.68
CA MET A 412 -4.14 -3.98 -9.41
C MET A 412 -3.82 -3.43 -8.03
N ASN A 413 -3.27 -4.26 -7.14
CA ASN A 413 -2.98 -3.88 -5.76
C ASN A 413 -4.13 -3.06 -5.12
N PRO A 414 -5.42 -3.45 -5.27
CA PRO A 414 -6.54 -2.65 -4.78
C PRO A 414 -6.44 -2.41 -3.28
N ILE A 415 -7.07 -1.31 -2.85
CA ILE A 415 -7.51 -1.13 -1.47
C ILE A 415 -9.02 -1.42 -1.41
N GLY A 416 -9.51 -1.77 -0.24
CA GLY A 416 -10.96 -1.83 0.02
C GLY A 416 -11.38 -2.92 1.00
N SER A 417 -10.44 -3.72 1.52
CA SER A 417 -10.75 -4.82 2.44
C SER A 417 -11.56 -4.35 3.66
N ALA A 418 -11.20 -3.21 4.24
CA ALA A 418 -11.88 -2.63 5.40
C ALA A 418 -13.12 -1.80 5.04
N LEU A 419 -13.26 -1.37 3.77
CA LEU A 419 -14.42 -0.60 3.30
C LEU A 419 -15.63 -1.46 2.99
N PHE A 420 -15.40 -2.68 2.48
CA PHE A 420 -16.45 -3.57 1.98
C PHE A 420 -16.62 -4.84 2.81
N GLY A 421 -15.55 -5.31 3.48
CA GLY A 421 -15.56 -6.57 4.21
C GLY A 421 -15.89 -7.79 3.35
N GLU A 422 -16.06 -8.94 3.99
CA GLU A 422 -16.43 -10.19 3.30
C GLU A 422 -17.81 -10.09 2.64
N LEU A 423 -18.79 -9.48 3.32
CA LEU A 423 -20.16 -9.33 2.83
C LEU A 423 -20.24 -8.46 1.56
N GLY A 424 -19.46 -7.38 1.50
CA GLY A 424 -19.41 -6.45 0.39
C GLY A 424 -18.69 -7.02 -0.83
N TYR A 425 -17.53 -7.68 -0.64
CA TYR A 425 -16.86 -8.41 -1.72
C TYR A 425 -17.72 -9.55 -2.27
N GLY A 426 -18.50 -10.22 -1.42
CA GLY A 426 -19.47 -11.24 -1.81
C GLY A 426 -20.62 -10.75 -2.70
N GLN A 427 -20.84 -9.44 -2.84
CA GLN A 427 -21.83 -8.88 -3.79
C GLN A 427 -21.30 -8.73 -5.23
N ILE A 428 -20.00 -8.91 -5.46
CA ILE A 428 -19.38 -8.72 -6.78
C ILE A 428 -19.79 -9.87 -7.72
N GLY A 429 -20.78 -9.60 -8.57
CA GLY A 429 -21.38 -10.59 -9.49
C GLY A 429 -20.75 -10.66 -10.89
N VAL A 430 -19.66 -9.92 -11.14
CA VAL A 430 -18.96 -9.87 -12.44
C VAL A 430 -17.61 -10.58 -12.38
N PRO A 431 -17.12 -11.13 -13.51
CA PRO A 431 -15.73 -11.58 -13.63
C PRO A 431 -14.74 -10.60 -13.01
N THR A 432 -13.77 -11.12 -12.24
CA THR A 432 -12.84 -10.31 -11.45
C THR A 432 -11.41 -10.87 -11.50
N LEU A 433 -10.46 -10.10 -12.02
CA LEU A 433 -9.03 -10.41 -11.94
C LEU A 433 -8.38 -9.49 -10.89
N VAL A 434 -7.78 -10.08 -9.85
CA VAL A 434 -7.03 -9.40 -8.79
C VAL A 434 -5.53 -9.60 -9.03
N VAL A 435 -4.75 -8.52 -9.06
CA VAL A 435 -3.28 -8.57 -9.09
C VAL A 435 -2.75 -8.15 -7.72
N ALA A 436 -1.80 -8.91 -7.19
CA ALA A 436 -1.19 -8.69 -5.89
C ALA A 436 0.34 -8.73 -5.97
N GLY A 437 1.02 -7.66 -5.56
CA GLY A 437 2.49 -7.60 -5.47
C GLY A 437 3.02 -8.05 -4.12
N THR A 438 3.87 -9.07 -4.05
CA THR A 438 4.36 -9.59 -2.74
C THR A 438 5.29 -8.63 -1.99
N ALA A 439 5.75 -7.56 -2.63
CA ALA A 439 6.53 -6.48 -2.02
C ALA A 439 5.73 -5.17 -1.94
N ASP A 440 4.41 -5.23 -2.04
CA ASP A 440 3.53 -4.10 -1.74
C ASP A 440 3.60 -3.76 -0.24
N THR A 441 3.97 -2.51 0.04
CA THR A 441 4.12 -1.96 1.40
C THR A 441 3.14 -0.80 1.67
N VAL A 442 2.25 -0.51 0.72
CA VAL A 442 1.21 0.53 0.82
C VAL A 442 -0.16 -0.11 1.02
N ALA A 443 -0.47 -1.14 0.24
CA ALA A 443 -1.66 -1.97 0.32
C ALA A 443 -1.23 -3.45 0.38
N PRO A 444 -0.74 -3.95 1.53
CA PRO A 444 -0.05 -5.22 1.63
C PRO A 444 -0.88 -6.39 1.10
N ALA A 445 -0.23 -7.25 0.32
CA ALA A 445 -0.94 -8.21 -0.52
C ALA A 445 -1.83 -9.21 0.22
N TYR A 446 -1.48 -9.63 1.45
CA TYR A 446 -2.34 -10.53 2.21
C TYR A 446 -3.68 -9.89 2.62
N PRO A 447 -3.73 -8.83 3.45
CA PRO A 447 -4.99 -8.24 3.91
C PRO A 447 -5.80 -7.54 2.80
N GLU A 448 -5.16 -6.94 1.79
CA GLU A 448 -5.88 -6.15 0.78
C GLU A 448 -6.20 -6.90 -0.53
N GLN A 449 -5.53 -8.02 -0.83
CA GLN A 449 -5.77 -8.76 -2.08
C GLN A 449 -6.03 -10.25 -1.92
N ILE A 450 -5.16 -11.00 -1.23
CA ILE A 450 -5.26 -12.47 -1.15
C ILE A 450 -6.43 -12.89 -0.25
N GLN A 451 -6.58 -12.27 0.91
CA GLN A 451 -7.71 -12.55 1.79
C GLN A 451 -9.05 -12.11 1.16
N PRO A 452 -9.20 -10.89 0.59
CA PRO A 452 -10.43 -10.51 -0.10
C PRO A 452 -10.74 -11.29 -1.38
N PHE A 453 -9.74 -11.85 -2.06
CA PHE A 453 -9.97 -12.79 -3.17
C PHE A 453 -10.73 -14.05 -2.71
N GLY A 454 -10.50 -14.50 -1.47
CA GLY A 454 -11.27 -15.60 -0.86
C GLY A 454 -12.73 -15.24 -0.51
N TRP A 455 -13.09 -13.95 -0.49
CA TRP A 455 -14.45 -13.46 -0.23
C TRP A 455 -15.29 -13.25 -1.49
N LEU A 456 -14.68 -13.31 -2.67
CA LEU A 456 -15.37 -13.11 -3.94
C LEU A 456 -16.32 -14.28 -4.23
N ALA A 457 -17.54 -13.93 -4.66
CA ALA A 457 -18.55 -14.86 -5.17
C ALA A 457 -18.72 -14.74 -6.70
N ALA A 458 -17.71 -14.19 -7.38
CA ALA A 458 -17.75 -13.90 -8.81
C ALA A 458 -17.80 -15.19 -9.66
N PRO A 459 -18.51 -15.20 -10.80
CA PRO A 459 -18.66 -16.40 -11.64
C PRO A 459 -17.35 -16.84 -12.31
N GLN A 460 -16.40 -15.92 -12.46
CA GLN A 460 -15.03 -16.17 -12.93
C GLN A 460 -14.11 -15.26 -12.11
N GLN A 461 -13.11 -15.84 -11.47
CA GLN A 461 -12.18 -15.07 -10.66
C GLN A 461 -10.76 -15.57 -10.80
N TYR A 462 -9.81 -14.63 -10.77
CA TYR A 462 -8.39 -14.90 -10.97
C TYR A 462 -7.58 -14.08 -9.97
N LEU A 463 -6.63 -14.71 -9.27
CA LEU A 463 -5.63 -14.04 -8.46
C LEU A 463 -4.27 -14.22 -9.12
N LEU A 464 -3.69 -13.13 -9.61
CA LEU A 464 -2.32 -13.06 -10.12
C LEU A 464 -1.40 -12.51 -9.03
N LEU A 465 -0.62 -13.40 -8.42
CA LEU A 465 0.45 -13.03 -7.50
C LEU A 465 1.73 -12.75 -8.29
N ILE A 466 2.25 -11.52 -8.19
CA ILE A 466 3.53 -11.11 -8.79
C ILE A 466 4.58 -11.04 -7.69
N SER A 467 5.44 -12.05 -7.63
CA SER A 467 6.49 -12.14 -6.63
C SER A 467 7.49 -11.00 -6.84
N ARG A 468 7.79 -10.26 -5.77
CA ARG A 468 8.69 -9.09 -5.71
C ARG A 468 8.18 -7.79 -6.34
N ALA A 469 6.99 -7.76 -6.95
CA ALA A 469 6.39 -6.50 -7.39
C ALA A 469 5.94 -5.66 -6.18
N THR A 470 6.10 -4.35 -6.30
CA THR A 470 5.70 -3.37 -5.29
C THR A 470 4.33 -2.77 -5.63
N HIS A 471 3.83 -1.86 -4.77
CA HIS A 471 2.63 -1.09 -5.06
C HIS A 471 2.67 -0.36 -6.40
N PHE A 472 3.87 0.10 -6.76
CA PHE A 472 4.13 1.05 -7.84
C PHE A 472 4.53 0.37 -9.16
N SER A 473 4.92 -0.90 -9.15
CA SER A 473 5.50 -1.57 -10.33
C SER A 473 4.56 -1.66 -11.54
N THR A 474 3.25 -1.45 -11.38
CA THR A 474 2.26 -1.42 -12.47
C THR A 474 2.06 -0.04 -13.11
N ILE A 475 2.58 1.03 -12.51
CA ILE A 475 2.33 2.42 -12.94
C ILE A 475 3.38 2.82 -14.00
N GLY A 476 2.93 3.42 -15.11
CA GLY A 476 3.78 3.72 -16.27
C GLY A 476 4.47 5.09 -16.26
N ASP A 477 3.85 6.12 -15.69
CA ASP A 477 4.32 7.52 -15.73
C ASP A 477 5.31 7.88 -14.61
N ILE A 478 5.32 7.13 -13.51
CA ILE A 478 6.23 7.35 -12.37
C ILE A 478 7.73 7.23 -12.71
N ALA A 479 8.07 6.59 -13.83
CA ALA A 479 9.44 6.47 -14.33
C ALA A 479 9.89 7.65 -15.23
N ILE A 480 8.97 8.56 -15.59
CA ILE A 480 9.19 9.57 -16.65
C ILE A 480 9.71 10.91 -16.09
N GLY A 481 9.58 11.14 -14.77
CA GLY A 481 9.87 12.42 -14.13
C GLY A 481 8.69 13.41 -14.24
N ASN A 482 8.73 14.49 -13.45
CA ASN A 482 7.64 15.47 -13.23
C ASN A 482 6.52 15.05 -12.25
N GLN A 483 6.70 13.98 -11.47
CA GLN A 483 5.80 13.66 -10.35
C GLN A 483 5.99 14.67 -9.18
N PRO A 484 4.92 15.06 -8.45
CA PRO A 484 4.99 16.00 -7.31
C PRO A 484 5.89 15.50 -6.18
N LEU A 485 5.84 14.19 -5.97
CA LEU A 485 6.67 13.47 -5.02
C LEU A 485 7.56 12.52 -5.84
N PRO A 486 8.88 12.73 -5.91
CA PRO A 486 9.77 11.77 -6.54
C PRO A 486 9.74 10.48 -5.73
N ILE A 487 9.25 9.40 -6.35
CA ILE A 487 9.22 8.07 -5.75
C ILE A 487 10.63 7.47 -5.86
N PRO A 488 11.29 7.09 -4.74
CA PRO A 488 12.58 6.40 -4.77
C PRO A 488 12.52 5.16 -5.69
N PRO A 489 13.50 4.94 -6.59
CA PRO A 489 13.50 3.79 -7.51
C PRO A 489 13.34 2.42 -6.83
N GLU A 490 13.81 2.32 -5.59
CA GLU A 490 13.70 1.11 -4.74
C GLU A 490 12.23 0.79 -4.40
N LEU A 491 11.36 1.80 -4.31
CA LEU A 491 9.93 1.62 -4.12
C LEU A 491 9.19 1.32 -5.43
N ILE A 492 9.72 1.74 -6.58
CA ILE A 492 9.15 1.42 -7.90
C ILE A 492 9.33 -0.08 -8.23
N GLY A 493 10.47 -0.64 -7.84
CA GLY A 493 10.86 -2.02 -8.13
C GLY A 493 11.82 -2.13 -9.31
N LEU A 494 12.45 -3.30 -9.45
CA LEU A 494 13.47 -3.55 -10.48
C LEU A 494 12.81 -3.82 -11.83
N ARG A 495 13.07 -3.03 -12.87
CA ARG A 495 12.52 -3.27 -14.23
C ARG A 495 10.98 -3.34 -14.26
N PRO A 496 10.25 -2.27 -13.86
CA PRO A 496 8.79 -2.24 -13.86
C PRO A 496 8.18 -2.47 -15.26
N ASP A 497 8.95 -2.20 -16.32
CA ASP A 497 8.59 -2.51 -17.71
C ASP A 497 8.23 -3.99 -17.96
N LEU A 498 8.78 -4.91 -17.18
CA LEU A 498 8.40 -6.34 -17.22
C LEU A 498 6.99 -6.56 -16.66
N VAL A 499 6.64 -5.87 -15.56
CA VAL A 499 5.30 -5.91 -14.96
C VAL A 499 4.27 -5.25 -15.87
N TRP A 500 4.64 -4.14 -16.54
CA TRP A 500 3.80 -3.51 -17.57
C TRP A 500 3.46 -4.49 -18.70
N GLY A 501 4.46 -5.25 -19.18
CA GLY A 501 4.24 -6.31 -20.17
C GLY A 501 3.26 -7.39 -19.70
N TYR A 502 3.30 -7.77 -18.41
CA TYR A 502 2.34 -8.71 -17.84
C TYR A 502 0.91 -8.14 -17.81
N MET A 503 0.74 -6.88 -17.42
CA MET A 503 -0.57 -6.23 -17.42
C MET A 503 -1.15 -6.09 -18.83
N GLN A 504 -0.30 -5.81 -19.83
CA GLN A 504 -0.68 -5.76 -21.24
C GLN A 504 -1.19 -7.12 -21.74
N VAL A 505 -0.37 -8.18 -21.61
CA VAL A 505 -0.65 -9.52 -22.11
C VAL A 505 -1.89 -10.12 -21.43
N LEU A 506 -1.92 -10.10 -20.09
CA LEU A 506 -3.02 -10.70 -19.33
C LEU A 506 -4.28 -9.84 -19.37
N GLY A 507 -4.16 -8.51 -19.40
CA GLY A 507 -5.30 -7.59 -19.53
C GLY A 507 -6.03 -7.74 -20.86
N LEU A 508 -5.30 -7.82 -21.98
CA LEU A 508 -5.92 -8.05 -23.29
C LEU A 508 -6.62 -9.41 -23.34
N ALA A 509 -5.96 -10.48 -22.91
CA ALA A 509 -6.55 -11.81 -22.87
C ALA A 509 -7.80 -11.87 -21.96
N TYR A 510 -7.73 -11.25 -20.79
CA TYR A 510 -8.83 -11.19 -19.83
C TYR A 510 -10.07 -10.50 -20.40
N PHE A 511 -9.93 -9.33 -21.04
CA PHE A 511 -11.07 -8.65 -21.63
C PHE A 511 -11.57 -9.28 -22.94
N LYS A 512 -10.70 -9.96 -23.71
CA LYS A 512 -11.14 -10.82 -24.83
C LYS A 512 -12.01 -11.98 -24.34
N LEU A 513 -11.61 -12.65 -23.27
CA LEU A 513 -12.40 -13.73 -22.68
C LEU A 513 -13.72 -13.21 -22.06
N THR A 514 -13.67 -12.16 -21.25
CA THR A 514 -14.81 -11.73 -20.42
C THR A 514 -15.80 -10.79 -21.11
N LEU A 515 -15.32 -9.87 -21.96
CA LEU A 515 -16.18 -8.95 -22.70
C LEU A 515 -16.56 -9.49 -24.08
N GLU A 516 -15.62 -10.08 -24.81
CA GLU A 516 -15.89 -10.60 -26.17
C GLU A 516 -16.35 -12.07 -26.18
N ASN A 517 -16.28 -12.79 -25.05
CA ASN A 517 -16.56 -14.23 -24.95
C ASN A 517 -15.66 -15.08 -25.87
N ASP A 518 -14.45 -14.62 -26.14
CA ASP A 518 -13.50 -15.32 -27.01
C ASP A 518 -12.72 -16.37 -26.22
N GLN A 519 -13.26 -17.59 -26.21
CA GLN A 519 -12.70 -18.75 -25.49
C GLN A 519 -11.28 -19.13 -25.95
N ARG A 520 -10.79 -18.62 -27.09
CA ARG A 520 -9.39 -18.80 -27.52
C ARG A 520 -8.39 -18.23 -26.50
N PHE A 521 -8.82 -17.28 -25.66
CA PHE A 521 -8.00 -16.63 -24.63
C PHE A 521 -8.04 -17.31 -23.25
N GLU A 522 -8.87 -18.32 -23.03
CA GLU A 522 -8.89 -19.07 -21.77
C GLU A 522 -7.49 -19.58 -21.35
N PRO A 523 -6.65 -20.16 -22.23
CA PRO A 523 -5.33 -20.67 -21.84
C PRO A 523 -4.36 -19.58 -21.36
N ALA A 524 -4.57 -18.31 -21.73
CA ALA A 524 -3.76 -17.18 -21.26
C ALA A 524 -4.03 -16.83 -19.79
N LEU A 525 -5.14 -17.30 -19.21
CA LEU A 525 -5.47 -17.18 -17.79
C LEU A 525 -5.28 -18.51 -17.04
N ALA A 526 -4.51 -19.45 -17.60
CA ALA A 526 -4.12 -20.68 -16.92
C ALA A 526 -2.86 -20.46 -16.06
N ALA A 527 -2.77 -21.18 -14.94
CA ALA A 527 -1.59 -21.17 -14.07
C ALA A 527 -0.29 -21.50 -14.83
N ALA A 528 -0.35 -22.42 -15.80
CA ALA A 528 0.79 -22.78 -16.65
C ALA A 528 1.28 -21.63 -17.55
N PHE A 529 0.37 -20.80 -18.08
CA PHE A 529 0.75 -19.64 -18.89
C PHE A 529 1.43 -18.59 -18.02
N ALA A 530 0.83 -18.26 -16.87
CA ALA A 530 1.40 -17.31 -15.92
C ALA A 530 2.80 -17.75 -15.47
N ALA A 531 2.96 -19.02 -15.06
CA ALA A 531 4.25 -19.57 -14.63
C ALA A 531 5.34 -19.47 -15.73
N ALA A 532 4.99 -19.68 -17.00
CA ALA A 532 5.91 -19.58 -18.13
C ALA A 532 6.18 -18.14 -18.61
N LEU A 533 5.25 -17.21 -18.36
CA LEU A 533 5.40 -15.78 -18.63
C LEU A 533 6.27 -15.08 -17.56
N GLY A 534 6.28 -15.62 -16.34
CA GLY A 534 7.14 -15.19 -15.23
C GLY A 534 8.64 -15.29 -15.54
N ASN A 535 9.46 -14.55 -14.79
CA ASN A 535 10.92 -14.62 -14.89
C ASN A 535 11.59 -14.49 -13.51
N ASP A 536 12.89 -14.70 -13.41
CA ASP A 536 13.65 -14.67 -12.14
C ASP A 536 13.54 -13.35 -11.34
N THR A 537 13.22 -12.24 -12.00
CA THR A 537 12.98 -10.93 -11.36
C THR A 537 11.57 -10.84 -10.80
N TYR A 538 10.57 -11.33 -11.55
CA TYR A 538 9.16 -11.36 -11.18
C TYR A 538 8.51 -12.72 -11.49
N PRO A 539 8.67 -13.73 -10.60
CA PRO A 539 7.93 -14.97 -10.71
C PRO A 539 6.43 -14.74 -10.57
N LEU A 540 5.64 -15.33 -11.46
CA LEU A 540 4.19 -15.22 -11.47
C LEU A 540 3.55 -16.50 -10.91
N SER A 541 2.40 -16.34 -10.26
CA SER A 541 1.52 -17.43 -9.87
C SER A 541 0.08 -16.97 -10.07
N LEU A 542 -0.70 -17.74 -10.81
CA LEU A 542 -2.10 -17.45 -11.08
C LEU A 542 -2.94 -18.61 -10.57
N ILE A 543 -3.99 -18.32 -9.80
CA ILE A 543 -4.98 -19.29 -9.32
C ILE A 543 -6.40 -18.80 -9.62
N THR A 544 -7.34 -19.72 -9.76
CA THR A 544 -8.77 -19.42 -9.96
C THR A 544 -9.62 -19.62 -8.69
N THR A 545 -9.13 -20.43 -7.75
CA THR A 545 -9.78 -20.66 -6.46
C THR A 545 -8.75 -20.63 -5.34
N LEU A 546 -9.09 -19.98 -4.23
CA LEU A 546 -8.33 -20.09 -3.00
C LEU A 546 -9.14 -20.96 -2.05
N ASN A 547 -8.89 -22.28 -2.08
CA ASN A 547 -9.41 -23.15 -1.04
C ASN A 547 -8.88 -22.67 0.31
N PRO A 548 -9.72 -22.57 1.36
CA PRO A 548 -9.24 -22.21 2.68
C PRO A 548 -8.16 -23.20 3.08
N ALA A 549 -6.99 -22.69 3.50
CA ALA A 549 -6.02 -23.53 4.17
C ALA A 549 -6.72 -24.21 5.37
N PRO A 550 -6.36 -25.46 5.74
CA PRO A 550 -6.63 -25.89 7.10
C PRO A 550 -6.09 -24.82 8.05
N PRO A 551 -6.83 -24.43 9.09
CA PRO A 551 -6.39 -23.38 9.99
C PRO A 551 -4.99 -23.74 10.47
N ALA A 552 -4.05 -22.79 10.38
CA ALA A 552 -2.74 -22.98 10.95
C ALA A 552 -2.93 -23.29 12.43
N GLU A 553 -2.64 -24.53 12.84
CA GLU A 553 -2.52 -24.87 14.25
C GLU A 553 -1.37 -24.03 14.78
N SER A 554 -1.71 -22.87 15.33
CA SER A 554 -0.81 -22.14 16.21
C SER A 554 -0.41 -23.14 17.30
N PRO A 555 0.88 -23.51 17.42
CA PRO A 555 1.30 -24.28 18.58
C PRO A 555 0.84 -23.48 19.81
N PRO A 556 0.24 -24.13 20.83
CA PRO A 556 -0.19 -23.41 22.02
C PRO A 556 1.02 -22.64 22.56
N PRO A 557 0.84 -21.37 23.00
CA PRO A 557 1.95 -20.57 23.46
C PRO A 557 2.71 -21.35 24.52
N GLU A 558 4.03 -21.52 24.34
CA GLU A 558 4.87 -22.16 25.35
C GLU A 558 4.67 -21.41 26.65
N THR A 559 3.98 -22.06 27.60
CA THR A 559 3.81 -21.53 28.93
C THR A 559 5.19 -21.39 29.54
N LEU A 560 5.63 -20.15 29.73
CA LEU A 560 6.86 -19.84 30.45
C LEU A 560 6.88 -20.67 31.73
N PRO A 561 7.99 -21.39 32.04
CA PRO A 561 8.03 -22.27 33.19
C PRO A 561 7.72 -21.48 34.45
N GLU A 562 6.70 -21.91 35.20
CA GLU A 562 6.30 -21.26 36.45
C GLU A 562 7.51 -21.14 37.37
N THR A 563 7.74 -19.92 37.88
CA THR A 563 8.74 -19.73 38.94
C THR A 563 8.23 -20.44 40.19
N PRO A 564 9.07 -21.24 40.88
CA PRO A 564 8.58 -21.99 42.05
C PRO A 564 8.11 -21.02 43.12
N ALA A 565 6.81 -21.07 43.44
CA ALA A 565 6.24 -20.27 44.51
C ALA A 565 6.93 -20.64 45.84
N ALA A 566 7.42 -19.63 46.56
CA ALA A 566 7.99 -19.83 47.88
C ALA A 566 6.92 -20.40 48.84
N GLY A 567 7.18 -21.57 49.40
CA GLY A 567 6.21 -22.28 50.24
C GLY A 567 5.87 -21.50 51.51
N LEU A 568 4.60 -21.11 51.64
CA LEU A 568 3.99 -20.73 52.90
C LEU A 568 3.35 -21.97 53.52
N GLU A 569 3.99 -22.50 54.56
CA GLU A 569 3.46 -23.65 55.32
C GLU A 569 2.12 -23.29 55.98
N THR A 570 1.05 -24.00 55.59
CA THR A 570 -0.20 -24.04 56.35
C THR A 570 -0.30 -25.38 57.07
N ARG A 571 -0.16 -25.36 58.39
CA ARG A 571 -0.28 -26.58 59.23
C ARG A 571 -1.72 -27.09 59.22
N PRO A 572 -1.96 -28.41 59.08
CA PRO A 572 -3.29 -28.98 59.21
C PRO A 572 -3.74 -29.01 60.67
N THR A 573 -5.02 -28.74 60.91
CA THR A 573 -5.67 -28.97 62.21
C THR A 573 -6.12 -30.43 62.30
N GLU A 574 -5.51 -31.18 63.22
CA GLU A 574 -5.98 -32.54 63.55
C GLU A 574 -7.31 -32.49 64.30
N VAL A 575 -8.25 -33.37 63.92
CA VAL A 575 -9.39 -33.75 64.75
C VAL A 575 -9.40 -35.28 64.84
N LEU A 576 -8.73 -35.80 65.88
CA LEU A 576 -8.78 -37.21 66.24
C LEU A 576 -9.87 -37.45 67.29
N SER A 577 -10.88 -38.25 66.91
CA SER A 577 -11.94 -38.71 67.80
C SER A 577 -11.42 -39.77 68.79
N ALA A 578 -11.71 -39.57 70.08
CA ALA A 578 -11.21 -40.41 71.17
C ALA A 578 -11.99 -41.72 71.39
N PRO A 579 -11.37 -42.70 72.05
CA PRO A 579 -12.06 -43.65 72.93
C PRO A 579 -11.53 -43.63 74.38
N VAL A 580 -12.35 -43.04 75.26
CA VAL A 580 -12.84 -43.57 76.57
C VAL A 580 -12.46 -45.06 76.82
N PHE A 581 -11.95 -45.56 77.96
CA PHE A 581 -11.68 -45.12 79.36
C PHE A 581 -10.56 -46.04 79.97
N PRO A 582 -10.10 -45.93 81.25
CA PRO A 582 -10.47 -45.03 82.35
C PRO A 582 -9.34 -44.15 82.93
#